data_AF-A0A067M922-F1
#
_entry.id   AF-A0A067M922-F1
#
_cell.length_a   1.000
_cell.length_b   1.000
_cell.length_c   1.000
_cell.angle_alpha   90.00
_cell.angle_beta   90.00
_cell.angle_gamma   90.00
#
_symmetry.space_group_name_H-M   'P 1'
#
loop_
_entity.id
_entity.type
_entity.pdbx_description
1 polymer ?
#
loop_
_entity_poly.entity_id
_entity_poly.type
_entity_poly.pdbx_seq_one_letter_code
_entity_poly.pdbx_strand_id
1 'polypeptide(L)'
;MRSLSIPTYRFAEIADSCLAAAKSKSADARRLRHYIPSLAASCRAFTRLVLRMRAQAEVELAIMSPESSRPGTSNGGMSFSRATSRQASRFCASPSPTMSSGPALPTSALGSFRSPLHKPGRAPLLRVFVLSPEGAWLSDSSVVECEKELRKAGVIDILRPGDVVWDAAVGDESNDGRLVWDGNYLLDLDYTYSLTGDLPQYVHSLAYPPSYWHNVIRVGGNPLCHINLAPYAADMAANMQLLQDRVQVEIPQGGRHTVVRWVHRTRFRVQGKGLIPLSAGGRRQAQSVDAGWEGIVVIEAEGTNEGLADLHGRCGPGAVYFGFEPQEMPANRSSAFRLIREKSRPGEIWLKPMREKDQLM
;
A
#
# COMPACT_ATOMS: atom_id res chain seq x y z
N MET A 1 20.03 -27.14 3.41
CA MET A 1 18.70 -26.60 3.05
C MET A 1 17.59 -27.48 3.63
N ARG A 2 17.23 -27.30 4.91
CA ARG A 2 16.09 -27.96 5.55
C ARG A 2 15.23 -26.90 6.23
N SER A 3 14.49 -26.15 5.41
CA SER A 3 13.50 -25.17 5.85
C SER A 3 12.33 -25.23 4.89
N LEU A 4 11.65 -26.38 4.89
CA LEU A 4 10.25 -26.42 4.48
C LEU A 4 9.53 -25.41 5.38
N SER A 5 8.88 -24.43 4.76
CA SER A 5 8.32 -23.28 5.48
C SER A 5 7.37 -23.75 6.56
N ILE A 6 7.61 -23.35 7.80
CA ILE A 6 6.61 -23.43 8.88
C ILE A 6 5.35 -22.72 8.34
N PRO A 7 4.20 -23.40 8.24
CA PRO A 7 2.96 -22.77 7.78
C PRO A 7 2.61 -21.57 8.66
N THR A 8 2.02 -20.53 8.08
CA THR A 8 1.74 -19.26 8.77
C THR A 8 0.96 -19.45 10.08
N TYR A 9 -0.08 -20.29 10.05
CA TYR A 9 -0.91 -20.58 11.24
C TYR A 9 -0.13 -21.25 12.39
N ARG A 10 0.96 -21.99 12.11
CA ARG A 10 1.79 -22.63 13.15
C ARG A 10 2.54 -21.63 14.03
N PHE A 11 2.79 -20.40 13.56
CA PHE A 11 3.42 -19.38 14.40
C PHE A 11 2.49 -18.98 15.54
N ALA A 12 1.20 -18.73 15.26
CA ALA A 12 0.18 -18.44 16.26
C ALA A 12 -0.06 -19.64 17.21
N GLU A 13 -0.24 -20.86 16.69
CA GLU A 13 -0.40 -22.05 17.54
C GLU A 13 0.76 -22.23 18.55
N ILE A 14 2.00 -21.95 18.14
CA ILE A 14 3.16 -22.01 19.03
C ILE A 14 3.15 -20.84 20.02
N ALA A 15 2.73 -19.64 19.60
CA ALA A 15 2.58 -18.49 20.47
C ALA A 15 1.54 -18.75 21.58
N ASP A 16 0.34 -19.21 21.21
CA ASP A 16 -0.72 -19.61 22.15
C ASP A 16 -0.23 -20.70 23.11
N SER A 17 0.45 -21.72 22.60
CA SER A 17 1.05 -22.79 23.41
C SER A 17 2.08 -22.24 24.41
N CYS A 18 2.91 -21.27 23.99
CA CYS A 18 3.87 -20.59 24.86
C CYS A 18 3.17 -19.79 25.97
N LEU A 19 2.11 -19.05 25.62
CA LEU A 19 1.35 -18.21 26.54
C LEU A 19 0.55 -19.06 27.55
N ALA A 20 -0.11 -20.12 27.09
CA ALA A 20 -0.81 -21.08 27.95
C ALA A 20 0.15 -21.80 28.91
N ALA A 21 1.31 -22.26 28.42
CA ALA A 21 2.32 -22.90 29.26
C ALA A 21 2.96 -21.92 30.27
N ALA A 22 3.10 -20.64 29.89
CA ALA A 22 3.57 -19.60 30.80
C ALA A 22 2.56 -19.33 31.93
N LYS A 23 1.26 -19.29 31.62
CA LYS A 23 0.17 -19.15 32.62
C LYS A 23 0.14 -20.34 33.60
N SER A 24 0.36 -21.57 33.13
CA SER A 24 0.34 -22.79 33.95
C SER A 24 1.67 -23.11 34.69
N LYS A 25 2.74 -22.34 34.45
CA LYS A 25 4.10 -22.59 34.99
C LYS A 25 4.66 -24.00 34.67
N SER A 26 4.18 -24.65 33.61
CA SER A 26 4.60 -26.01 33.22
C SER A 26 6.10 -26.11 32.90
N ALA A 27 6.69 -27.30 33.08
CA ALA A 27 8.02 -27.62 32.57
C ALA A 27 8.12 -27.45 31.04
N ASP A 28 7.03 -27.68 30.30
CA ASP A 28 6.97 -27.49 28.86
C ASP A 28 7.10 -26.03 28.43
N ALA A 29 6.78 -25.07 29.31
CA ALA A 29 7.00 -23.65 29.06
C ALA A 29 8.48 -23.35 28.81
N ARG A 30 9.41 -24.05 29.48
CA ARG A 30 10.85 -23.89 29.24
C ARG A 30 11.25 -24.43 27.87
N ARG A 31 10.71 -25.59 27.46
CA ARG A 31 10.96 -26.19 26.15
C ARG A 31 10.44 -25.30 25.02
N LEU A 32 9.19 -24.82 25.13
CA LEU A 32 8.57 -23.96 24.14
C LEU A 32 9.28 -22.59 24.02
N ARG A 33 9.72 -22.01 25.15
CA ARG A 33 10.51 -20.76 25.15
C ARG A 33 11.83 -20.85 24.38
N HIS A 34 12.44 -22.02 24.24
CA HIS A 34 13.65 -22.19 23.42
C HIS A 34 13.38 -22.06 21.90
N TYR A 35 12.14 -22.22 21.44
CA TYR A 35 11.80 -22.03 20.03
C TYR A 35 11.53 -20.57 19.64
N ILE A 36 11.12 -19.71 20.59
CA ILE A 36 10.81 -18.28 20.34
C ILE A 36 11.95 -17.56 19.60
N PRO A 37 13.24 -17.64 20.00
CA PRO A 37 14.31 -16.95 19.30
C PRO A 37 14.52 -17.46 17.86
N SER A 38 14.20 -18.72 17.60
CA SER A 38 14.29 -19.35 16.27
C SER A 38 13.16 -18.89 15.36
N LEU A 39 11.92 -18.82 15.87
CA LEU A 39 10.77 -18.27 15.14
C LEU A 39 11.00 -16.79 14.79
N ALA A 40 11.43 -15.98 15.76
CA ALA A 40 11.79 -14.59 15.52
C ALA A 40 12.95 -14.44 14.52
N ALA A 41 14.00 -15.28 14.61
CA ALA A 41 15.08 -15.29 13.62
C ALA A 41 14.60 -15.63 12.21
N SER A 42 13.64 -16.56 12.08
CA SER A 42 12.98 -16.91 10.81
C SER A 42 12.20 -15.72 10.24
N CYS A 43 11.38 -15.04 11.04
CA CYS A 43 10.67 -13.83 10.61
C CYS A 43 11.63 -12.70 10.19
N ARG A 44 12.69 -12.44 10.96
CA ARG A 44 13.74 -11.47 10.58
C ARG A 44 14.43 -11.84 9.26
N ALA A 45 14.66 -13.13 9.00
CA ALA A 45 15.22 -13.60 7.73
C ALA A 45 14.25 -13.45 6.55
N PHE A 46 12.96 -13.78 6.75
CA PHE A 46 11.89 -13.58 5.77
C PHE A 46 11.74 -12.10 5.38
N THR A 47 11.68 -11.20 6.37
CA THR A 47 11.58 -9.75 6.15
C THR A 47 12.75 -9.20 5.32
N ARG A 48 13.99 -9.62 5.61
CA ARG A 48 15.15 -9.28 4.75
C ARG A 48 15.03 -9.82 3.33
N LEU A 49 14.48 -11.02 3.14
CA LEU A 49 14.29 -11.63 1.82
C LEU A 49 13.26 -10.86 0.98
N VAL A 50 12.11 -10.53 1.56
CA VAL A 50 11.04 -9.78 0.88
C VAL A 50 11.53 -8.38 0.45
N LEU A 51 12.27 -7.69 1.32
CA LEU A 51 12.81 -6.36 0.99
C LEU A 51 13.90 -6.40 -0.08
N ARG A 52 14.73 -7.45 -0.11
CA ARG A 52 15.68 -7.70 -1.21
C ARG A 52 14.95 -8.00 -2.53
N MET A 53 13.87 -8.77 -2.49
CA MET A 53 13.03 -9.04 -3.66
C MET A 53 12.37 -7.76 -4.19
N ARG A 54 11.92 -6.85 -3.32
CA ARG A 54 11.43 -5.52 -3.73
C ARG A 54 12.54 -4.70 -4.40
N ALA A 55 13.73 -4.63 -3.81
CA ALA A 55 14.87 -3.91 -4.41
C ALA A 55 15.25 -4.47 -5.80
N GLN A 56 15.25 -5.79 -5.97
CA GLN A 56 15.48 -6.43 -7.27
C GLN A 56 14.37 -6.07 -8.28
N ALA A 57 13.11 -6.18 -7.88
CA ALA A 57 11.95 -5.85 -8.72
C ALA A 57 12.01 -4.40 -9.25
N GLU A 58 12.42 -3.46 -8.41
CA GLU A 58 12.53 -2.04 -8.75
C GLU A 58 13.69 -1.75 -9.71
N VAL A 59 14.84 -2.43 -9.52
CA VAL A 59 15.97 -2.34 -10.45
C VAL A 59 15.60 -2.90 -11.82
N GLU A 60 14.90 -4.04 -11.87
CA GLU A 60 14.40 -4.62 -13.13
C GLU A 60 13.40 -3.68 -13.83
N LEU A 61 12.45 -3.08 -13.09
CA LEU A 61 11.52 -2.08 -13.65
C LEU A 61 12.22 -0.82 -14.17
N ALA A 62 13.25 -0.34 -13.48
CA ALA A 62 14.04 0.82 -13.91
C ALA A 62 14.81 0.55 -15.21
N ILE A 63 15.35 -0.67 -15.37
CA ILE A 63 16.03 -1.09 -16.61
C ILE A 63 15.02 -1.25 -17.77
N MET A 64 13.83 -1.77 -17.49
CA MET A 64 12.77 -1.97 -18.50
C MET A 64 12.05 -0.67 -18.93
N SER A 65 12.27 0.45 -18.24
CA SER A 65 11.61 1.74 -18.50
C SER A 65 12.61 2.82 -18.98
N PRO A 66 13.13 2.75 -20.22
CA PRO A 66 14.20 3.64 -20.70
C PRO A 66 13.76 5.09 -21.00
N GLU A 67 12.50 5.45 -20.77
CA GLU A 67 11.98 6.81 -21.03
C GLU A 67 11.90 7.65 -19.75
N SER A 68 12.91 8.51 -19.53
CA SER A 68 12.75 9.85 -18.90
C SER A 68 14.07 10.62 -18.64
N SER A 69 15.24 10.12 -19.07
CA SER A 69 16.52 10.81 -18.87
C SER A 69 17.40 10.93 -20.14
N ARG A 70 16.87 11.61 -21.16
CA ARG A 70 17.70 12.29 -22.17
C ARG A 70 17.87 13.77 -21.77
N PRO A 71 19.04 14.21 -21.26
CA PRO A 71 19.35 15.63 -21.26
C PRO A 71 19.48 16.09 -22.71
N GLY A 72 18.66 17.05 -23.13
CA GLY A 72 18.72 17.61 -24.48
C GLY A 72 19.98 18.45 -24.67
N THR A 73 21.05 17.86 -25.18
CA THR A 73 22.20 18.61 -25.71
C THR A 73 21.88 19.07 -27.13
N SER A 74 21.72 20.39 -27.29
CA SER A 74 21.57 21.04 -28.58
C SER A 74 22.86 21.00 -29.42
N ASN A 75 22.69 21.09 -30.74
CA ASN A 75 23.76 20.96 -31.74
C ASN A 75 24.95 21.91 -31.53
N GLY A 76 26.16 21.41 -31.81
CA GLY A 76 27.41 22.16 -31.61
C GLY A 76 28.63 21.76 -32.46
N GLY A 77 28.45 21.17 -33.64
CA GLY A 77 29.42 21.29 -34.75
C GLY A 77 30.68 20.39 -34.81
N MET A 78 31.00 20.04 -36.06
CA MET A 78 32.31 19.71 -36.64
C MET A 78 33.04 18.39 -36.29
N SER A 79 33.08 17.54 -37.31
CA SER A 79 33.96 16.39 -37.55
C SER A 79 35.45 16.64 -37.27
N PHE A 80 36.18 15.59 -36.90
CA PHE A 80 37.40 15.20 -37.62
C PHE A 80 37.70 13.69 -37.48
N SER A 81 38.14 13.10 -38.59
CA SER A 81 38.42 11.67 -38.72
C SER A 81 39.82 11.31 -38.20
N ARG A 82 39.97 10.15 -37.54
CA ARG A 82 41.18 9.31 -37.69
C ARG A 82 40.93 7.88 -37.25
N ALA A 83 41.29 6.94 -38.12
CA ALA A 83 41.28 5.52 -37.84
C ALA A 83 42.62 5.07 -37.22
N THR A 84 42.59 4.02 -36.40
CA THR A 84 43.63 2.98 -36.41
C THR A 84 43.06 1.65 -35.91
N SER A 85 43.50 0.58 -36.57
CA SER A 85 43.13 -0.81 -36.28
C SER A 85 43.82 -1.38 -35.05
N ARG A 86 43.22 -2.43 -34.47
CA ARG A 86 43.94 -3.66 -34.08
C ARG A 86 42.99 -4.84 -33.92
N GLN A 87 43.12 -5.82 -34.83
CA GLN A 87 42.58 -7.16 -34.64
C GLN A 87 43.49 -7.94 -33.66
N ALA A 88 42.90 -8.85 -32.90
CA ALA A 88 43.58 -10.06 -32.45
C ALA A 88 42.56 -11.21 -32.40
N SER A 89 42.77 -12.23 -33.23
CA SER A 89 41.96 -13.43 -33.30
C SER A 89 42.78 -14.66 -32.94
N ARG A 90 42.13 -15.68 -32.34
CA ARG A 90 42.30 -17.14 -32.47
C ARG A 90 41.75 -17.81 -31.20
N PHE A 91 40.65 -18.55 -31.27
CA PHE A 91 40.45 -19.89 -31.87
C PHE A 91 41.06 -21.03 -31.04
N CYS A 92 40.18 -21.88 -30.50
CA CYS A 92 40.26 -23.34 -30.47
C CYS A 92 38.82 -23.90 -30.43
N ALA A 93 38.53 -24.99 -31.14
CA ALA A 93 37.17 -25.53 -31.28
C ALA A 93 37.15 -27.06 -31.35
N SER A 94 36.10 -27.66 -30.77
CA SER A 94 35.57 -29.03 -31.03
C SER A 94 36.43 -30.24 -30.62
N PRO A 95 35.86 -31.47 -30.50
CA PRO A 95 34.49 -31.92 -30.89
C PRO A 95 33.65 -32.64 -29.79
N SER A 96 32.39 -32.94 -30.14
CA SER A 96 31.38 -33.70 -29.36
C SER A 96 31.51 -35.24 -29.50
N PRO A 97 30.84 -36.03 -28.64
CA PRO A 97 29.56 -36.68 -29.00
C PRO A 97 28.47 -36.51 -27.91
N THR A 98 27.15 -36.39 -28.17
CA THR A 98 26.21 -37.34 -28.83
C THR A 98 25.95 -38.59 -27.94
N MET A 99 24.77 -38.88 -27.39
CA MET A 99 23.42 -38.24 -27.43
C MET A 99 22.52 -38.73 -26.26
N SER A 100 21.67 -37.88 -25.67
CA SER A 100 20.32 -38.29 -25.16
C SER A 100 19.40 -37.09 -24.86
N SER A 101 18.14 -37.22 -25.27
CA SER A 101 17.07 -36.24 -25.12
C SER A 101 16.65 -36.01 -23.66
N GLY A 102 16.76 -34.77 -23.17
CA GLY A 102 16.10 -34.27 -21.95
C GLY A 102 15.16 -33.10 -22.28
N PRO A 103 14.09 -32.87 -21.50
CA PRO A 103 13.10 -31.86 -21.81
C PRO A 103 13.71 -30.45 -21.78
N ALA A 104 13.22 -29.59 -22.68
CA ALA A 104 13.68 -28.21 -22.76
C ALA A 104 13.55 -27.51 -21.39
N LEU A 105 14.67 -26.99 -20.89
CA LEU A 105 14.67 -25.92 -19.90
C LEU A 105 13.75 -24.81 -20.43
N PRO A 106 12.85 -24.23 -19.61
CA PRO A 106 12.13 -23.04 -20.04
C PRO A 106 13.17 -21.95 -20.28
N THR A 107 13.37 -21.61 -21.54
CA THR A 107 14.12 -20.42 -21.95
C THR A 107 13.46 -19.26 -21.23
N SER A 108 14.14 -18.69 -20.23
CA SER A 108 13.67 -17.48 -19.57
C SER A 108 13.50 -16.43 -20.64
N ALA A 109 12.25 -16.10 -20.96
CA ALA A 109 11.94 -14.95 -21.80
C ALA A 109 12.61 -13.70 -21.18
N LEU A 110 12.95 -12.71 -22.00
CA LEU A 110 13.29 -11.37 -21.50
C LEU A 110 12.03 -10.77 -20.85
N GLY A 111 11.75 -11.18 -19.62
CA GLY A 111 10.42 -11.15 -19.03
C GLY A 111 10.47 -10.71 -17.58
N SER A 112 9.50 -9.86 -17.24
CA SER A 112 9.43 -9.11 -15.98
C SER A 112 9.58 -9.94 -14.70
N PHE A 113 10.13 -9.28 -13.66
CA PHE A 113 10.26 -9.79 -12.30
C PHE A 113 9.03 -10.59 -11.83
N ARG A 114 9.25 -11.83 -11.39
CA ARG A 114 8.22 -12.70 -10.82
C ARG A 114 8.70 -13.35 -9.54
N SER A 115 8.06 -13.02 -8.43
CA SER A 115 8.20 -13.71 -7.15
C SER A 115 6.82 -14.03 -6.55
N PRO A 116 6.63 -15.19 -5.90
CA PRO A 116 5.43 -15.45 -5.13
C PRO A 116 5.35 -14.63 -3.82
N LEU A 117 6.48 -14.08 -3.34
CA LEU A 117 6.56 -13.35 -2.07
C LEU A 117 6.41 -11.83 -2.22
N HIS A 118 6.68 -11.28 -3.40
CA HIS A 118 6.57 -9.85 -3.66
C HIS A 118 6.17 -9.60 -5.13
N LYS A 119 5.31 -8.61 -5.35
CA LYS A 119 4.91 -8.13 -6.68
C LYS A 119 5.31 -6.66 -6.80
N PRO A 120 5.90 -6.22 -7.93
CA PRO A 120 6.22 -4.82 -8.13
C PRO A 120 4.95 -3.95 -8.04
N GLY A 121 5.06 -2.72 -7.52
CA GLY A 121 3.90 -1.84 -7.33
C GLY A 121 2.89 -2.33 -6.27
N ARG A 122 3.36 -3.12 -5.30
CA ARG A 122 2.61 -3.53 -4.09
C ARG A 122 3.42 -3.28 -2.84
N ALA A 123 2.73 -3.01 -1.74
CA ALA A 123 3.32 -3.05 -0.42
C ALA A 123 3.92 -4.44 -0.14
N PRO A 124 5.13 -4.54 0.42
CA PRO A 124 5.61 -5.80 0.97
C PRO A 124 4.79 -6.18 2.21
N LEU A 125 4.53 -7.47 2.40
CA LEU A 125 4.03 -8.03 3.66
C LEU A 125 5.22 -8.61 4.42
N LEU A 126 5.72 -7.83 5.38
CA LEU A 126 6.84 -8.19 6.24
C LEU A 126 6.35 -8.99 7.46
N ARG A 127 7.26 -9.70 8.13
CA ARG A 127 6.93 -10.51 9.31
C ARG A 127 7.82 -10.20 10.50
N VAL A 128 7.19 -10.11 11.66
CA VAL A 128 7.81 -10.16 12.98
C VAL A 128 7.24 -11.36 13.76
N PHE A 129 7.74 -11.59 14.97
CA PHE A 129 7.19 -12.58 15.89
C PHE A 129 7.37 -12.08 17.32
N VAL A 130 6.30 -11.57 17.91
CA VAL A 130 6.27 -11.03 19.28
C VAL A 130 5.14 -11.72 20.04
N LEU A 131 5.41 -12.23 21.25
CA LEU A 131 4.33 -12.82 22.04
C LEU A 131 3.50 -11.71 22.70
N SER A 132 2.32 -11.40 22.15
CA SER A 132 1.32 -10.56 22.81
C SER A 132 0.64 -11.34 23.95
N PRO A 133 0.82 -10.97 25.23
CA PRO A 133 0.12 -11.64 26.34
C PRO A 133 -1.37 -11.26 26.41
N GLU A 134 -1.76 -10.18 25.71
CA GLU A 134 -3.11 -9.61 25.68
C GLU A 134 -4.00 -10.22 24.58
N GLY A 135 -3.43 -11.03 23.69
CA GLY A 135 -4.16 -11.80 22.67
C GLY A 135 -4.03 -11.22 21.27
N ALA A 136 -5.12 -11.27 20.50
CA ALA A 136 -5.13 -10.94 19.07
C ALA A 136 -4.92 -9.45 18.76
N TRP A 137 -5.20 -8.56 19.71
CA TRP A 137 -4.84 -7.15 19.61
C TRP A 137 -3.42 -6.92 20.17
N LEU A 138 -2.65 -6.09 19.46
CA LEU A 138 -1.33 -5.68 19.89
C LEU A 138 -1.47 -4.46 20.82
N SER A 139 -0.97 -4.56 22.04
CA SER A 139 -0.80 -3.39 22.90
C SER A 139 0.41 -2.56 22.47
N ASP A 140 0.47 -1.28 22.86
CA ASP A 140 1.59 -0.37 22.60
C ASP A 140 2.96 -1.02 22.89
N SER A 141 3.03 -1.82 23.97
CA SER A 141 4.24 -2.55 24.36
C SER A 141 4.65 -3.62 23.33
N SER A 142 3.67 -4.29 22.72
CA SER A 142 3.86 -5.30 21.67
C SER A 142 4.25 -4.65 20.34
N VAL A 143 3.67 -3.49 20.01
CA VAL A 143 4.06 -2.68 18.83
C VAL A 143 5.52 -2.23 18.95
N VAL A 144 5.95 -1.75 20.12
CA VAL A 144 7.35 -1.37 20.39
C VAL A 144 8.32 -2.57 20.30
N GLU A 145 7.91 -3.77 20.71
CA GLU A 145 8.70 -4.99 20.48
C GLU A 145 8.74 -5.39 18.99
N CYS A 146 7.67 -5.16 18.22
CA CYS A 146 7.69 -5.35 16.76
C CYS A 146 8.72 -4.42 16.08
N GLU A 147 8.79 -3.16 16.49
CA GLU A 147 9.83 -2.22 16.02
C GLU A 147 11.25 -2.69 16.41
N LYS A 148 11.43 -3.20 17.63
CA LYS A 148 12.71 -3.78 18.07
C LYS A 148 13.09 -4.99 17.20
N GLU A 149 12.14 -5.83 16.79
CA GLU A 149 12.40 -6.94 15.88
C GLU A 149 12.80 -6.49 14.46
N LEU A 150 12.19 -5.43 13.92
CA LEU A 150 12.62 -4.80 12.66
C LEU A 150 14.02 -4.18 12.78
N ARG A 151 14.32 -3.53 13.92
CA ARG A 151 15.66 -2.99 14.21
C ARG A 151 16.71 -4.11 14.31
N LYS A 152 16.41 -5.21 15.01
CA LYS A 152 17.25 -6.44 15.04
C LYS A 152 17.35 -7.12 13.67
N ALA A 153 16.38 -6.94 12.78
CA ALA A 153 16.46 -7.45 11.41
C ALA A 153 17.45 -6.66 10.54
N GLY A 154 17.78 -5.41 10.92
CA GLY A 154 18.65 -4.50 10.18
C GLY A 154 17.96 -3.90 8.95
N VAL A 155 16.66 -3.59 9.05
CA VAL A 155 15.84 -3.19 7.89
C VAL A 155 15.17 -1.82 8.00
N ILE A 156 15.24 -1.14 9.15
CA ILE A 156 14.57 0.15 9.38
C ILE A 156 14.89 1.17 8.29
N ASP A 157 16.18 1.34 7.95
CA ASP A 157 16.66 2.34 6.99
C ASP A 157 16.26 2.05 5.53
N ILE A 158 15.69 0.86 5.26
CA ILE A 158 15.15 0.48 3.95
C ILE A 158 13.63 0.29 3.95
N LEU A 159 12.94 0.48 5.09
CA LEU A 159 11.49 0.54 5.11
C LEU A 159 11.02 1.83 4.44
N ARG A 160 9.90 1.74 3.73
CA ARG A 160 9.21 2.90 3.15
C ARG A 160 7.87 3.10 3.85
N PRO A 161 7.39 4.35 4.00
CA PRO A 161 6.02 4.59 4.40
C PRO A 161 5.05 3.72 3.59
N GLY A 162 3.99 3.23 4.23
CA GLY A 162 3.01 2.34 3.60
C GLY A 162 3.44 0.86 3.48
N ASP A 163 4.68 0.49 3.82
CA ASP A 163 5.07 -0.92 4.01
C ASP A 163 4.23 -1.55 5.13
N VAL A 164 3.82 -2.82 4.97
CA VAL A 164 2.96 -3.52 5.93
C VAL A 164 3.77 -4.58 6.68
N VAL A 165 3.67 -4.57 8.00
CA VAL A 165 4.31 -5.52 8.91
C VAL A 165 3.22 -6.33 9.58
N TRP A 166 3.39 -7.65 9.67
CA TRP A 166 2.45 -8.54 10.33
C TRP A 166 3.17 -9.33 11.44
N ASP A 167 2.60 -9.31 12.64
CA ASP A 167 3.07 -10.18 13.72
C ASP A 167 2.50 -11.60 13.55
N ALA A 168 3.38 -12.53 13.14
CA ALA A 168 2.99 -13.90 12.88
C ALA A 168 2.55 -14.66 14.16
N ALA A 169 2.80 -14.12 15.35
CA ALA A 169 2.33 -14.68 16.62
C ALA A 169 0.83 -14.47 16.86
N VAL A 170 0.22 -13.44 16.26
CA VAL A 170 -1.20 -13.09 16.45
C VAL A 170 -2.16 -14.01 15.67
N GLY A 171 -1.70 -14.53 14.53
CA GLY A 171 -2.55 -15.28 13.60
C GLY A 171 -2.81 -14.52 12.30
N ASP A 172 -3.31 -15.21 11.28
CA ASP A 172 -3.61 -14.64 9.95
C ASP A 172 -5.12 -14.52 9.74
N GLU A 173 -5.88 -14.26 10.81
CA GLU A 173 -7.30 -13.92 10.73
C GLU A 173 -7.45 -12.44 10.34
N SER A 174 -8.36 -12.14 9.41
CA SER A 174 -8.64 -10.76 8.94
C SER A 174 -7.38 -9.91 8.65
N ASN A 175 -7.12 -8.88 9.46
CA ASN A 175 -5.92 -8.04 9.47
C ASN A 175 -5.25 -8.03 10.85
N ASP A 176 -5.52 -9.03 11.68
CA ASP A 176 -5.11 -9.02 13.08
C ASP A 176 -3.57 -9.06 13.16
N GLY A 177 -3.01 -8.22 14.04
CA GLY A 177 -1.57 -8.01 14.14
C GLY A 177 -0.90 -7.39 12.91
N ARG A 178 -1.65 -6.80 11.96
CA ARG A 178 -1.09 -6.02 10.85
C ARG A 178 -0.95 -4.55 11.20
N LEU A 179 0.24 -4.03 10.95
CA LEU A 179 0.69 -2.69 11.23
C LEU A 179 1.23 -2.04 9.94
N VAL A 180 1.12 -0.72 9.82
CA VAL A 180 1.61 0.05 8.67
C VAL A 180 2.76 0.95 9.13
N TRP A 181 3.88 0.91 8.42
CA TRP A 181 5.02 1.80 8.69
C TRP A 181 4.71 3.22 8.19
N ASP A 182 4.87 4.24 9.04
CA ASP A 182 4.64 5.65 8.67
C ASP A 182 5.91 6.36 8.16
N GLY A 183 7.08 5.73 8.34
CA GLY A 183 8.41 6.32 8.12
C GLY A 183 9.29 6.36 9.38
N ASN A 184 8.69 6.37 10.57
CA ASN A 184 9.35 6.46 11.88
C ASN A 184 8.85 5.40 12.88
N TYR A 185 7.56 5.05 12.80
CA TYR A 185 6.83 4.20 13.74
C TYR A 185 5.93 3.20 13.01
N LEU A 186 5.57 2.13 13.71
CA LEU A 186 4.45 1.26 13.32
C LEU A 186 3.13 1.85 13.81
N LEU A 187 2.12 1.82 12.94
CA LEU A 187 0.76 2.27 13.22
C LEU A 187 -0.22 1.11 13.08
N ASP A 188 -1.21 1.05 13.97
CA ASP A 188 -2.38 0.21 13.80
C ASP A 188 -3.24 0.63 12.59
N LEU A 189 -4.10 -0.28 12.15
CA LEU A 189 -5.14 0.03 11.18
C LEU A 189 -6.26 0.87 11.80
N ASP A 190 -6.93 1.68 10.99
CA ASP A 190 -8.09 2.48 11.43
C ASP A 190 -9.37 1.65 11.36
N TYR A 191 -10.03 1.48 12.51
CA TYR A 191 -11.28 0.76 12.66
C TYR A 191 -12.51 1.69 12.72
N THR A 192 -12.34 3.01 12.66
CA THR A 192 -13.42 4.03 12.79
C THR A 192 -14.59 3.81 11.81
N TYR A 193 -14.29 3.31 10.61
CA TYR A 193 -15.25 3.11 9.52
C TYR A 193 -15.34 1.66 9.04
N SER A 194 -14.64 0.73 9.70
CA SER A 194 -14.34 -0.61 9.15
C SER A 194 -14.01 -1.63 10.22
N LEU A 195 -14.85 -2.66 10.39
CA LEU A 195 -14.64 -3.74 11.37
C LEU A 195 -13.39 -4.57 11.06
N THR A 196 -12.92 -4.59 9.81
CA THR A 196 -11.71 -5.31 9.41
C THR A 196 -10.44 -4.48 9.56
N GLY A 197 -10.56 -3.18 9.86
CA GLY A 197 -9.45 -2.23 9.79
C GLY A 197 -9.14 -1.82 8.34
N ASP A 198 -8.87 -0.54 8.15
CA ASP A 198 -8.40 0.07 6.90
C ASP A 198 -7.09 0.86 7.14
N LEU A 199 -6.52 1.44 6.08
CA LEU A 199 -5.30 2.23 6.16
C LEU A 199 -5.48 3.44 7.12
N PRO A 200 -4.56 3.70 8.08
CA PRO A 200 -4.72 4.81 9.02
C PRO A 200 -4.57 6.19 8.35
N GLN A 201 -5.26 7.19 8.91
CA GLN A 201 -5.26 8.59 8.42
C GLN A 201 -3.89 9.22 8.19
N TYR A 202 -2.89 8.70 8.88
CA TYR A 202 -1.50 9.12 8.80
C TYR A 202 -0.81 8.73 7.49
N VAL A 203 -1.41 7.89 6.65
CA VAL A 203 -0.84 7.48 5.36
C VAL A 203 -1.72 8.00 4.23
N HIS A 204 -1.20 8.97 3.47
CA HIS A 204 -1.95 9.61 2.40
C HIS A 204 -2.15 8.64 1.22
N SER A 205 -3.39 8.22 0.95
CA SER A 205 -3.65 7.12 0.02
C SER A 205 -3.25 7.43 -1.43
N LEU A 206 -3.39 8.68 -1.90
CA LEU A 206 -2.94 9.06 -3.26
C LEU A 206 -1.43 9.16 -3.42
N ALA A 207 -0.62 8.96 -2.37
CA ALA A 207 0.83 8.86 -2.53
C ALA A 207 1.24 7.52 -3.20
N TYR A 208 0.33 6.56 -3.31
CA TYR A 208 0.56 5.23 -3.85
C TYR A 208 -0.48 4.90 -4.93
N PRO A 209 -0.19 3.95 -5.84
CA PRO A 209 -1.21 3.46 -6.77
C PRO A 209 -2.40 2.86 -5.99
N PRO A 210 -3.66 2.99 -6.45
CA PRO A 210 -4.87 2.52 -5.73
C PRO A 210 -4.90 1.03 -5.39
N SER A 211 -3.99 0.26 -5.98
CA SER A 211 -3.87 -1.18 -5.76
C SER A 211 -2.67 -1.58 -4.89
N TYR A 212 -1.88 -0.63 -4.36
CA TYR A 212 -0.65 -0.88 -3.60
C TYR A 212 -0.83 -1.86 -2.43
N TRP A 213 -1.89 -1.72 -1.63
CA TRP A 213 -2.22 -2.63 -0.51
C TRP A 213 -3.12 -3.82 -0.88
N HIS A 214 -3.46 -4.01 -2.16
CA HIS A 214 -4.38 -5.07 -2.58
C HIS A 214 -3.87 -6.47 -2.24
N ASN A 215 -4.66 -7.20 -1.45
CA ASN A 215 -4.35 -8.51 -0.84
C ASN A 215 -3.22 -8.50 0.19
N VAL A 216 -2.78 -7.31 0.63
CA VAL A 216 -1.83 -7.12 1.74
C VAL A 216 -2.58 -6.66 2.98
N ILE A 217 -3.46 -5.66 2.82
CA ILE A 217 -4.53 -5.33 3.77
C ILE A 217 -5.82 -5.92 3.21
N ARG A 218 -6.49 -6.78 3.98
CA ARG A 218 -7.77 -7.40 3.65
C ARG A 218 -8.88 -6.40 3.93
N VAL A 219 -9.20 -5.61 2.92
CA VAL A 219 -10.29 -4.64 2.93
C VAL A 219 -11.55 -5.24 2.33
N GLY A 220 -12.72 -4.78 2.77
CA GLY A 220 -14.02 -5.20 2.22
C GLY A 220 -14.26 -4.79 0.76
N GLY A 221 -15.53 -4.80 0.35
CA GLY A 221 -15.92 -4.50 -1.05
C GLY A 221 -15.43 -3.13 -1.56
N ASN A 222 -15.37 -2.13 -0.68
CA ASN A 222 -15.02 -0.73 -0.98
C ASN A 222 -14.10 -0.17 0.14
N PRO A 223 -12.77 -0.08 -0.08
CA PRO A 223 -11.82 0.34 0.96
C PRO A 223 -11.95 1.81 1.36
N LEU A 224 -11.49 2.12 2.56
CA LEU A 224 -11.27 3.50 3.01
C LEU A 224 -9.97 4.05 2.42
N CYS A 225 -9.91 5.36 2.23
CA CYS A 225 -8.78 6.12 1.73
C CYS A 225 -8.70 7.45 2.50
N HIS A 226 -7.50 7.85 2.89
CA HIS A 226 -7.26 9.15 3.55
C HIS A 226 -6.52 10.10 2.62
N ILE A 227 -7.16 11.23 2.32
CA ILE A 227 -6.75 12.14 1.25
C ILE A 227 -6.92 13.59 1.70
N ASN A 228 -5.87 14.38 1.57
CA ASN A 228 -5.92 15.84 1.68
C ASN A 228 -6.38 16.41 0.33
N LEU A 229 -7.54 17.09 0.30
CA LEU A 229 -8.07 17.72 -0.91
C LEU A 229 -7.58 19.15 -1.15
N ALA A 230 -6.94 19.79 -0.16
CA ALA A 230 -6.45 21.16 -0.27
C ALA A 230 -5.58 21.43 -1.53
N PRO A 231 -4.68 20.53 -1.98
CA PRO A 231 -3.88 20.75 -3.19
C PRO A 231 -4.70 20.78 -4.48
N TYR A 232 -5.90 20.19 -4.47
CA TYR A 232 -6.74 19.95 -5.64
C TYR A 232 -8.00 20.83 -5.64
N ALA A 233 -8.15 21.71 -4.65
CA ALA A 233 -9.37 22.49 -4.42
C ALA A 233 -9.75 23.37 -5.62
N ALA A 234 -8.78 24.00 -6.29
CA ALA A 234 -9.02 24.84 -7.48
C ALA A 234 -9.52 24.02 -8.68
N ASP A 235 -8.89 22.87 -8.98
CA ASP A 235 -9.32 21.95 -10.03
C ASP A 235 -10.72 21.41 -9.74
N MET A 236 -10.97 21.03 -8.47
CA MET A 236 -12.29 20.59 -8.01
C MET A 236 -13.35 21.68 -8.15
N ALA A 237 -12.99 22.95 -7.93
CA ALA A 237 -13.89 24.07 -8.11
C ALA A 237 -14.34 24.21 -9.57
N ALA A 238 -13.37 24.23 -10.48
CA ALA A 238 -13.60 24.38 -11.92
C ALA A 238 -14.38 23.21 -12.54
N ASN A 239 -14.34 22.02 -11.92
CA ASN A 239 -15.04 20.81 -12.39
C ASN A 239 -16.33 20.48 -11.62
N MET A 240 -16.79 21.32 -10.69
CA MET A 240 -17.96 21.03 -9.85
C MET A 240 -19.27 21.08 -10.66
N GLN A 241 -20.08 20.03 -10.55
CA GLN A 241 -21.39 19.91 -11.23
C GLN A 241 -22.44 19.29 -10.30
N LEU A 242 -23.67 19.79 -10.34
CA LEU A 242 -24.84 19.14 -9.76
C LEU A 242 -25.52 18.29 -10.84
N LEU A 243 -25.58 16.98 -10.63
CA LEU A 243 -26.07 16.00 -11.61
C LEU A 243 -27.26 15.22 -11.07
N GLN A 244 -28.23 14.92 -11.95
CA GLN A 244 -29.30 13.98 -11.68
C GLN A 244 -28.83 12.56 -12.05
N ASP A 245 -28.66 11.70 -11.05
CA ASP A 245 -28.27 10.29 -11.20
C ASP A 245 -29.52 9.39 -11.08
N ARG A 246 -29.57 8.32 -11.86
CA ARG A 246 -30.71 7.38 -11.93
C ARG A 246 -30.21 5.97 -11.61
N VAL A 247 -30.44 5.53 -10.38
CA VAL A 247 -29.95 4.24 -9.87
C VAL A 247 -31.10 3.24 -9.87
N GLN A 248 -30.91 2.08 -10.49
CA GLN A 248 -31.82 0.96 -10.31
C GLN A 248 -31.54 0.27 -8.97
N VAL A 249 -32.55 0.18 -8.13
CA VAL A 249 -32.51 -0.49 -6.83
C VAL A 249 -33.46 -1.69 -6.89
N GLU A 250 -33.00 -2.85 -6.46
CA GLU A 250 -33.87 -4.02 -6.29
C GLU A 250 -34.60 -3.91 -4.95
N ILE A 251 -35.94 -3.90 -5.02
CA ILE A 251 -36.84 -3.91 -3.87
C ILE A 251 -36.79 -5.33 -3.26
N PRO A 252 -36.92 -5.51 -1.92
CA PRO A 252 -36.98 -6.83 -1.29
C PRO A 252 -38.04 -7.82 -1.83
N GLN A 253 -39.01 -7.35 -2.62
CA GLN A 253 -40.00 -8.18 -3.32
C GLN A 253 -39.58 -8.60 -4.74
N GLY A 254 -38.32 -8.37 -5.15
CA GLY A 254 -37.77 -8.79 -6.44
C GLY A 254 -38.00 -7.84 -7.62
N GLY A 255 -38.69 -6.71 -7.42
CA GLY A 255 -38.90 -5.68 -8.45
C GLY A 255 -37.73 -4.68 -8.54
N ARG A 256 -37.39 -4.23 -9.75
CA ARG A 256 -36.42 -3.13 -9.97
C ARG A 256 -37.12 -1.79 -10.02
N HIS A 257 -36.71 -0.84 -9.19
CA HIS A 257 -37.22 0.53 -9.17
C HIS A 257 -36.10 1.53 -9.47
N THR A 258 -36.39 2.54 -10.31
CA THR A 258 -35.40 3.57 -10.63
C THR A 258 -35.54 4.73 -9.66
N VAL A 259 -34.58 4.86 -8.76
CA VAL A 259 -34.48 5.98 -7.82
C VAL A 259 -33.69 7.11 -8.47
N VAL A 260 -34.32 8.28 -8.55
CA VAL A 260 -33.65 9.52 -8.96
C VAL A 260 -33.00 10.14 -7.72
N ARG A 261 -31.71 10.49 -7.80
CA ARG A 261 -30.99 11.23 -6.76
C ARG A 261 -30.20 12.38 -7.38
N TRP A 262 -29.98 13.43 -6.61
CA TRP A 262 -29.06 14.49 -6.98
C TRP A 262 -27.69 14.22 -6.35
N VAL A 263 -26.62 14.44 -7.10
CA VAL A 263 -25.23 14.28 -6.64
C VAL A 263 -24.38 15.47 -7.05
N HIS A 264 -23.53 15.96 -6.14
CA HIS A 264 -22.43 16.85 -6.50
C HIS A 264 -21.27 16.00 -6.98
N ARG A 265 -20.86 16.18 -8.23
CA ARG A 265 -19.71 15.51 -8.83
C ARG A 265 -18.62 16.53 -9.14
N THR A 266 -17.39 16.20 -8.78
CA THR A 266 -16.20 16.92 -9.23
C THR A 266 -15.06 15.94 -9.52
N ARG A 267 -14.01 16.43 -10.16
CA ARG A 267 -12.80 15.65 -10.48
C ARG A 267 -11.55 16.49 -10.42
N PHE A 268 -10.42 15.84 -10.19
CA PHE A 268 -9.08 16.41 -10.32
C PHE A 268 -8.09 15.35 -10.86
N ARG A 269 -6.92 15.78 -11.29
CA ARG A 269 -5.86 14.89 -11.79
C ARG A 269 -4.78 14.70 -10.73
N VAL A 270 -4.36 13.46 -10.53
CA VAL A 270 -3.17 13.13 -9.74
C VAL A 270 -2.02 12.90 -10.73
N GLN A 271 -0.90 13.59 -10.51
CA GLN A 271 0.31 13.47 -11.32
C GLN A 271 1.38 12.68 -10.59
N GLY A 272 1.97 11.69 -11.26
CA GLY A 272 3.10 10.91 -10.72
C GLY A 272 4.28 11.82 -10.38
N LYS A 273 4.96 11.56 -9.26
CA LYS A 273 5.99 12.42 -8.65
C LYS A 273 5.51 13.81 -8.18
N GLY A 274 4.21 14.13 -8.29
CA GLY A 274 3.65 15.35 -7.71
C GLY A 274 3.82 15.39 -6.19
N LEU A 275 4.04 16.58 -5.61
CA LEU A 275 4.19 16.73 -4.17
C LEU A 275 2.83 16.94 -3.50
N ILE A 276 2.47 16.05 -2.58
CA ILE A 276 1.31 16.21 -1.71
C ILE A 276 1.78 16.86 -0.40
N PRO A 277 1.37 18.10 -0.09
CA PRO A 277 1.56 18.64 1.25
C PRO A 277 0.70 17.83 2.23
N LEU A 278 1.38 17.16 3.17
CA LEU A 278 0.73 16.60 4.34
C LEU A 278 0.27 17.76 5.24
N SER A 279 -0.88 17.60 5.90
CA SER A 279 -1.57 18.72 6.55
C SER A 279 -0.72 19.43 7.62
N ALA A 280 -0.92 20.74 7.75
CA ALA A 280 -0.16 21.61 8.64
C ALA A 280 -0.44 21.27 10.12
N GLY A 281 0.41 20.44 10.73
CA GLY A 281 0.26 20.03 12.13
C GLY A 281 1.32 19.05 12.66
N GLY A 282 2.15 18.46 11.79
CA GLY A 282 3.26 17.59 12.21
C GLY A 282 4.50 17.80 11.36
N ARG A 283 5.66 17.35 11.86
CA ARG A 283 7.01 17.48 11.24
C ARG A 283 7.19 16.70 9.92
N ARG A 284 6.13 16.37 9.20
CA ARG A 284 6.17 15.50 8.02
C ARG A 284 6.41 16.35 6.77
N GLN A 285 7.46 15.98 6.04
CA GLN A 285 7.77 16.56 4.73
C GLN A 285 6.67 16.20 3.72
N ALA A 286 6.54 16.98 2.65
CA ALA A 286 5.59 16.68 1.57
C ALA A 286 5.85 15.28 1.01
N GLN A 287 4.78 14.49 0.83
CA GLN A 287 4.89 13.14 0.32
C GLN A 287 4.75 13.16 -1.21
N SER A 288 5.73 12.63 -1.92
CA SER A 288 5.64 12.48 -3.38
C SER A 288 4.66 11.38 -3.76
N VAL A 289 3.83 11.63 -4.77
CA VAL A 289 3.06 10.60 -5.47
C VAL A 289 4.01 9.61 -6.14
N ASP A 290 3.73 8.31 -6.01
CA ASP A 290 4.44 7.24 -6.73
C ASP A 290 4.54 7.53 -8.24
N ALA A 291 5.70 7.25 -8.84
CA ALA A 291 5.95 7.57 -10.25
C ALA A 291 5.05 6.77 -11.22
N GLY A 292 4.53 5.62 -10.82
CA GLY A 292 3.58 4.81 -11.57
C GLY A 292 2.11 5.15 -11.30
N TRP A 293 1.82 6.15 -10.45
CA TRP A 293 0.46 6.62 -10.20
C TRP A 293 0.20 7.97 -10.89
N GLU A 294 -0.44 7.89 -12.06
CA GLU A 294 -1.13 9.02 -12.68
C GLU A 294 -2.59 8.61 -12.95
N GLY A 295 -3.53 9.52 -12.73
CA GLY A 295 -4.94 9.25 -13.01
C GLY A 295 -5.88 10.38 -12.67
N ILE A 296 -7.17 10.12 -12.87
CA ILE A 296 -8.27 11.01 -12.50
C ILE A 296 -8.90 10.50 -11.20
N VAL A 297 -9.17 11.42 -10.28
CA VAL A 297 -9.98 11.14 -9.09
C VAL A 297 -11.31 11.84 -9.28
N VAL A 298 -12.41 11.09 -9.23
CA VAL A 298 -13.78 11.59 -9.27
C VAL A 298 -14.38 11.50 -7.87
N ILE A 299 -14.91 12.59 -7.34
CA ILE A 299 -15.63 12.60 -6.06
C ILE A 299 -17.12 12.77 -6.31
N GLU A 300 -17.93 11.90 -5.72
CA GLU A 300 -19.39 12.04 -5.64
C GLU A 300 -19.82 12.30 -4.19
N ALA A 301 -20.34 13.51 -3.94
CA ALA A 301 -21.08 13.87 -2.75
C ALA A 301 -22.60 13.87 -3.03
N GLU A 302 -23.40 13.86 -1.97
CA GLU A 302 -24.86 14.05 -2.05
C GLU A 302 -25.17 15.45 -2.60
N GLY A 303 -26.18 15.56 -3.49
CA GLY A 303 -26.56 16.81 -4.15
C GLY A 303 -27.40 17.76 -3.30
N THR A 304 -27.10 17.86 -2.00
CA THR A 304 -27.69 18.85 -1.09
C THR A 304 -26.63 19.88 -0.67
N ASN A 305 -27.08 21.02 -0.15
CA ASN A 305 -26.18 22.10 0.29
C ASN A 305 -25.22 21.63 1.39
N GLU A 306 -25.65 20.72 2.27
CA GLU A 306 -24.80 20.12 3.31
C GLU A 306 -23.75 19.17 2.70
N GLY A 307 -24.11 18.47 1.62
CA GLY A 307 -23.16 17.66 0.85
C GLY A 307 -22.10 18.48 0.14
N LEU A 308 -22.45 19.67 -0.36
CA LEU A 308 -21.50 20.62 -0.95
C LEU A 308 -20.63 21.29 0.12
N ALA A 309 -21.21 21.68 1.25
CA ALA A 309 -20.48 22.30 2.37
C ALA A 309 -19.49 21.31 3.02
N ASP A 310 -19.87 20.05 3.23
CA ASP A 310 -18.96 18.99 3.70
C ASP A 310 -17.79 18.79 2.71
N LEU A 311 -18.05 18.87 1.39
CA LEU A 311 -16.98 18.81 0.39
C LEU A 311 -16.09 20.07 0.35
N HIS A 312 -16.65 21.27 0.62
CA HIS A 312 -15.88 22.50 0.77
C HIS A 312 -14.93 22.43 1.98
N GLY A 313 -15.44 22.05 3.15
CA GLY A 313 -14.63 21.96 4.37
C GLY A 313 -13.45 20.99 4.25
N ARG A 314 -13.58 19.93 3.44
CA ARG A 314 -12.48 18.97 3.14
C ARG A 314 -11.34 19.58 2.34
N CYS A 315 -11.58 20.68 1.65
CA CYS A 315 -10.56 21.43 0.91
C CYS A 315 -9.72 22.35 1.83
N GLY A 316 -10.07 22.46 3.11
CA GLY A 316 -9.31 23.19 4.13
C GLY A 316 -9.57 24.70 4.16
N PRO A 317 -9.03 25.42 5.17
CA PRO A 317 -9.42 26.80 5.49
C PRO A 317 -9.03 27.86 4.44
N GLY A 318 -8.17 27.52 3.47
CA GLY A 318 -7.81 28.39 2.35
C GLY A 318 -8.67 28.20 1.10
N ALA A 319 -9.64 27.27 1.13
CA ALA A 319 -10.61 27.12 0.05
C ALA A 319 -11.68 28.21 0.16
N VAL A 320 -11.83 29.02 -0.89
CA VAL A 320 -12.91 30.01 -1.04
C VAL A 320 -13.60 29.76 -2.39
N TYR A 321 -13.87 28.49 -2.67
CA TYR A 321 -14.19 28.01 -4.02
C TYR A 321 -15.69 27.79 -4.26
N PHE A 322 -16.48 27.63 -3.20
CA PHE A 322 -17.91 27.30 -3.29
C PHE A 322 -18.83 28.34 -2.63
N GLY A 323 -18.32 29.52 -2.26
CA GLY A 323 -19.12 30.60 -1.66
C GLY A 323 -19.59 30.33 -0.23
N PHE A 324 -19.01 29.33 0.44
CA PHE A 324 -19.24 29.03 1.86
C PHE A 324 -18.08 29.58 2.70
N GLU A 325 -18.37 29.95 3.95
CA GLU A 325 -17.34 30.17 4.98
C GLU A 325 -16.54 28.87 5.21
N PRO A 326 -15.24 28.95 5.57
CA PRO A 326 -14.44 27.77 5.87
C PRO A 326 -14.86 27.17 7.22
N GLN A 327 -15.57 26.05 7.20
CA GLN A 327 -15.91 25.32 8.42
C GLN A 327 -14.74 24.44 8.86
N GLU A 328 -14.25 24.61 10.09
CA GLU A 328 -13.30 23.68 10.69
C GLU A 328 -13.92 22.28 10.81
N MET A 329 -13.21 21.27 10.31
CA MET A 329 -13.57 19.87 10.48
C MET A 329 -12.43 19.09 11.13
N PRO A 330 -12.75 18.09 11.99
CA PRO A 330 -11.74 17.22 12.58
C PRO A 330 -10.97 16.48 11.49
N ALA A 331 -9.64 16.39 11.65
CA ALA A 331 -8.71 15.86 10.63
C ALA A 331 -9.08 14.45 10.12
N ASN A 332 -9.54 13.59 11.03
CA ASN A 332 -10.00 12.24 10.72
C ASN A 332 -11.18 12.27 9.74
N ARG A 333 -12.15 13.16 9.95
CA ARG A 333 -13.32 13.31 9.07
C ARG A 333 -12.93 13.97 7.76
N SER A 334 -12.14 15.04 7.77
CA SER A 334 -11.81 15.82 6.57
C SER A 334 -11.08 14.99 5.52
N SER A 335 -10.24 14.04 5.96
CA SER A 335 -9.45 13.18 5.08
C SER A 335 -10.17 11.90 4.61
N ALA A 336 -11.24 11.44 5.25
CA ALA A 336 -11.81 10.11 5.01
C ALA A 336 -12.73 10.02 3.78
N PHE A 337 -12.39 9.14 2.84
CA PHE A 337 -13.18 8.80 1.64
C PHE A 337 -13.26 7.29 1.45
N ARG A 338 -14.33 6.78 0.84
CA ARG A 338 -14.48 5.37 0.47
C ARG A 338 -14.43 5.20 -1.04
N LEU A 339 -13.59 4.28 -1.50
CA LEU A 339 -13.42 3.94 -2.92
C LEU A 339 -14.65 3.16 -3.43
N ILE A 340 -15.28 3.65 -4.49
CA ILE A 340 -16.41 2.99 -5.17
C ILE A 340 -15.84 2.09 -6.27
N ARG A 341 -15.58 0.81 -5.96
CA ARG A 341 -14.96 -0.13 -6.92
C ARG A 341 -15.79 -0.35 -8.18
N GLU A 342 -17.13 -0.37 -8.05
CA GLU A 342 -18.07 -0.61 -9.16
C GLU A 342 -17.97 0.46 -10.27
N LYS A 343 -17.71 1.72 -9.89
CA LYS A 343 -17.52 2.84 -10.82
C LYS A 343 -16.05 2.99 -11.27
N SER A 344 -15.10 2.67 -10.40
CA SER A 344 -13.66 2.85 -10.67
C SER A 344 -13.12 1.97 -11.81
N ARG A 345 -12.17 2.49 -12.58
CA ARG A 345 -11.51 1.83 -13.72
C ARG A 345 -9.98 2.10 -13.65
N PRO A 346 -9.14 1.35 -14.39
CA PRO A 346 -7.73 1.70 -14.51
C PRO A 346 -7.55 3.15 -14.99
N GLY A 347 -6.79 3.96 -14.24
CA GLY A 347 -6.58 5.39 -14.51
C GLY A 347 -7.69 6.33 -14.01
N GLU A 348 -8.83 5.83 -13.50
CA GLU A 348 -9.90 6.66 -12.94
C GLU A 348 -10.51 6.03 -11.68
N ILE A 349 -10.30 6.64 -10.51
CA ILE A 349 -10.90 6.18 -9.25
C ILE A 349 -12.07 7.06 -8.82
N TRP A 350 -13.11 6.42 -8.30
CA TRP A 350 -14.32 7.07 -7.83
C TRP A 350 -14.39 7.00 -6.31
N LEU A 351 -14.60 8.14 -5.65
CA LEU A 351 -14.60 8.28 -4.21
C LEU A 351 -15.90 8.88 -3.70
N LYS A 352 -16.36 8.41 -2.53
CA LYS A 352 -17.45 9.01 -1.76
C LYS A 352 -16.88 9.59 -0.45
N PRO A 353 -17.17 10.85 -0.08
CA PRO A 353 -16.81 11.37 1.24
C PRO A 353 -17.49 10.58 2.37
N MET A 354 -16.74 10.26 3.42
CA MET A 354 -17.24 9.53 4.58
C MET A 354 -17.83 10.47 5.62
N ARG A 355 -19.01 10.11 6.15
CA ARG A 355 -19.73 10.93 7.13
C ARG A 355 -19.82 10.23 8.48
N GLU A 356 -20.23 11.00 9.47
CA GLU A 356 -20.51 10.54 10.83
C GLU A 356 -21.50 9.37 10.87
N LYS A 357 -22.58 9.42 10.09
CA LYS A 357 -23.53 8.29 9.91
C LYS A 357 -22.95 7.03 9.27
N ASP A 358 -21.74 7.10 8.71
CA ASP A 358 -21.03 5.97 8.12
C ASP A 358 -19.95 5.40 9.09
N GLN A 359 -19.75 6.00 10.27
CA GLN A 359 -18.86 5.50 11.34
C GLN A 359 -19.47 4.26 12.01
N LEU A 360 -18.61 3.44 12.59
CA LEU A 360 -19.03 2.38 13.50
C LEU A 360 -19.22 2.98 14.90
N MET A 361 -20.30 2.58 15.58
CA MET A 361 -20.64 3.03 16.94
C MET A 361 -19.71 2.47 18.00
#